data_AF-A0A077WD22-F1
#
_entry.id   AF-A0A077WD22-F1
#
_cell.length_a   1.000
_cell.length_b   1.000
_cell.length_c   1.000
_cell.angle_alpha   90.00
_cell.angle_beta   90.00
_cell.angle_gamma   90.00
#
_symmetry.space_group_name_H-M   'P 1'
#
loop_
_entity.id
_entity.type
_entity.pdbx_description
1 polymer ?
#
loop_
_entity_poly.entity_id
_entity_poly.type
_entity_poly.pdbx_seq_one_letter_code
_entity_poly.pdbx_strand_id
1 'polypeptide(L)'
;MNGQRVFVLGTQQCRRLLSTSTIRYSLGKPNALEGAAGTRKKIGKTDWSRPQQQQGSKRNKVPAKRDWSRPTDMEPKQSSQQQQQQQQQRSREQRRERNKKRDEEVALFMKQQEAEMQKLKSKQKAKAQEEKQVQDVYIPHVINAANLSRLLGVRLEHLIRTMEELEMDNVSHDRMLSADESSLIAMQLDMNPIVDERQALDLYPRQVE
;
A
#
# COMPACT_ATOMS: atom_id res chain seq x y z
N MET A 1 -35.48 26.43 58.01
CA MET A 1 -34.07 26.56 58.43
C MET A 1 -33.34 25.33 57.92
N ASN A 2 -32.77 25.40 56.71
CA ASN A 2 -32.13 24.25 56.07
C ASN A 2 -30.66 24.20 56.49
N GLY A 3 -30.37 23.31 57.44
CA GLY A 3 -29.04 22.99 57.94
C GLY A 3 -28.26 22.14 56.95
N GLN A 4 -27.05 22.62 56.66
CA GLN A 4 -25.98 21.98 55.91
C GLN A 4 -25.45 20.69 56.54
N ARG A 5 -24.58 20.02 55.75
CA ARG A 5 -23.40 19.22 56.16
C ARG A 5 -23.73 17.78 56.61
N VAL A 6 -23.00 16.71 56.27
CA VAL A 6 -21.63 16.49 55.79
C VAL A 6 -21.64 15.09 55.12
N PHE A 7 -21.06 14.92 53.92
CA PHE A 7 -20.67 13.57 53.48
C PHE A 7 -19.22 13.32 53.89
N VAL A 8 -19.07 12.47 54.90
CA VAL A 8 -17.78 12.04 55.46
C VAL A 8 -17.19 10.96 54.56
N LEU A 9 -15.90 11.15 54.28
CA LEU A 9 -14.98 10.28 53.58
C LEU A 9 -15.02 8.85 54.14
N GLY A 10 -15.09 7.86 53.25
CA GLY A 10 -14.99 6.44 53.57
C GLY A 10 -14.18 5.71 52.51
N THR A 11 -12.87 5.98 52.48
CA THR A 11 -11.89 5.24 51.68
C THR A 11 -11.72 3.83 52.25
N GLN A 12 -12.37 2.84 51.63
CA GLN A 12 -11.99 1.44 51.86
C GLN A 12 -10.88 1.02 50.91
N GLN A 13 -9.75 0.72 51.55
CA GLN A 13 -8.53 0.18 51.00
C GLN A 13 -8.77 -1.20 50.38
N CYS A 14 -8.43 -1.35 49.10
CA CYS A 14 -8.11 -2.65 48.52
C CYS A 14 -6.60 -2.71 48.29
N ARG A 15 -5.88 -3.17 49.32
CA ARG A 15 -4.53 -3.74 49.19
C ARG A 15 -4.61 -4.94 48.25
N ARG A 16 -4.07 -4.82 47.04
CA ARG A 16 -3.62 -6.00 46.28
C ARG A 16 -2.15 -5.84 45.97
N LEU A 17 -1.43 -6.85 46.46
CA LEU A 17 -0.01 -7.05 46.42
C LEU A 17 0.50 -6.96 44.98
N LEU A 18 1.50 -6.10 44.78
CA LEU A 18 2.32 -6.06 43.58
C LEU A 18 3.10 -7.38 43.50
N SER A 19 2.64 -8.29 42.62
CA SER A 19 3.47 -9.39 42.15
C SER A 19 4.41 -8.84 41.08
N THR A 20 5.70 -8.83 41.38
CA THR A 20 6.77 -8.42 40.46
C THR A 20 6.93 -9.46 39.36
N SER A 21 6.50 -9.15 38.14
CA SER A 21 6.91 -9.90 36.94
C SER A 21 7.85 -9.05 36.10
N THR A 22 9.14 -9.26 36.32
CA THR A 22 10.24 -8.90 35.42
C THR A 22 9.96 -9.46 34.02
N ILE A 23 9.70 -8.59 33.04
CA ILE A 23 9.70 -8.99 31.63
C ILE A 23 11.16 -9.06 31.18
N ARG A 24 11.73 -10.27 31.26
CA ARG A 24 12.91 -10.64 30.47
C ARG A 24 12.45 -10.75 29.02
N TYR A 25 13.16 -10.08 28.11
CA TYR A 25 13.03 -10.34 26.68
C TYR A 25 13.58 -11.73 26.38
N SER A 26 12.72 -12.75 26.44
CA SER A 26 13.01 -14.06 25.91
C SER A 26 12.83 -14.01 24.39
N LEU A 27 13.95 -14.06 23.67
CA LEU A 27 14.00 -14.43 22.26
C LEU A 27 13.39 -15.83 22.10
N GLY A 28 12.09 -15.85 21.79
CA GLY A 28 11.31 -17.07 21.59
C GLY A 28 11.65 -17.71 20.25
N LYS A 29 12.39 -18.82 20.32
CA LYS A 29 12.40 -19.88 19.32
C LYS A 29 11.03 -20.59 19.35
N PRO A 30 10.32 -20.80 18.22
CA PRO A 30 9.21 -21.74 18.20
C PRO A 30 9.66 -23.11 17.70
N ASN A 31 9.47 -24.14 18.54
CA ASN A 31 9.54 -25.55 18.16
C ASN A 31 8.14 -26.19 18.34
N ALA A 32 7.65 -26.79 17.26
CA ALA A 32 6.55 -27.75 17.04
C ALA A 32 5.55 -28.11 18.17
N LEU A 33 4.25 -28.15 17.84
CA LEU A 33 3.45 -29.37 17.53
C LEU A 33 1.92 -29.07 17.43
N GLU A 34 1.29 -29.61 16.37
CA GLU A 34 -0.11 -30.10 16.21
C GLU A 34 -1.32 -29.25 16.67
N GLY A 35 -2.37 -28.98 15.90
CA GLY A 35 -2.79 -29.38 14.55
C GLY A 35 -4.19 -28.79 14.23
N ALA A 36 -4.48 -28.54 12.95
CA ALA A 36 -5.82 -28.56 12.32
C ALA A 36 -5.77 -27.86 10.93
N ALA A 37 -5.73 -28.70 9.89
CA ALA A 37 -6.36 -28.54 8.58
C ALA A 37 -6.39 -27.13 7.92
N GLY A 38 -5.38 -26.88 7.10
CA GLY A 38 -5.40 -25.82 6.08
C GLY A 38 -4.20 -25.99 5.15
N THR A 39 -4.32 -26.87 4.16
CA THR A 39 -3.24 -27.27 3.26
C THR A 39 -2.77 -26.11 2.38
N ARG A 40 -1.77 -25.37 2.88
CA ARG A 40 -1.03 -24.34 2.15
C ARG A 40 -0.24 -25.01 1.01
N LYS A 41 -0.82 -25.02 -0.19
CA LYS A 41 -0.20 -25.54 -1.41
C LYS A 41 1.10 -24.77 -1.69
N LYS A 42 2.23 -25.37 -1.33
CA LYS A 42 3.54 -25.04 -1.90
C LYS A 42 3.44 -25.25 -3.41
N ILE A 43 3.71 -24.21 -4.19
CA ILE A 43 3.88 -24.33 -5.64
C ILE A 43 5.21 -25.08 -5.84
N GLY A 44 5.12 -26.41 -5.83
CA GLY A 44 6.18 -27.29 -6.27
C GLY A 44 6.46 -26.99 -7.74
N LYS A 45 7.74 -27.04 -8.11
CA LYS A 45 8.22 -27.00 -9.49
C LYS A 45 7.29 -27.84 -10.35
N THR A 46 6.74 -27.25 -11.41
CA THR A 46 5.97 -27.98 -12.41
C THR A 46 6.91 -28.99 -13.05
N ASP A 47 6.84 -30.21 -12.54
CA ASP A 47 7.54 -31.36 -13.06
C ASP A 47 6.91 -31.66 -14.42
N TRP A 48 7.64 -31.42 -15.50
CA TRP A 48 7.25 -31.81 -16.86
C TRP A 48 7.40 -33.33 -17.04
N SER A 49 6.96 -34.09 -16.06
CA SER A 49 6.93 -35.53 -16.08
C SER A 49 5.84 -36.00 -17.04
N ARG A 50 6.31 -36.46 -18.20
CA ARG A 50 5.58 -37.12 -19.28
C ARG A 50 4.59 -38.14 -18.70
N PRO A 51 3.28 -38.10 -19.03
CA PRO A 51 2.33 -39.04 -18.46
C PRO A 51 2.68 -40.47 -18.89
N GLN A 52 2.83 -41.35 -17.90
CA GLN A 52 3.03 -42.78 -18.10
C GLN A 52 1.72 -43.36 -18.65
N GLN A 53 1.72 -43.63 -19.95
CA GLN A 53 0.62 -44.20 -20.69
C GLN A 53 0.32 -45.62 -20.18
N GLN A 54 -0.80 -45.80 -19.48
CA GLN A 54 -1.33 -47.10 -19.13
C GLN A 54 -1.63 -47.91 -20.41
N GLN A 55 -1.24 -49.18 -20.37
CA GLN A 55 -1.24 -50.12 -21.48
C GLN A 55 -2.67 -50.52 -21.85
N GLY A 56 -3.27 -49.82 -22.81
CA GLY A 56 -4.39 -50.30 -23.62
C GLY A 56 -3.85 -50.87 -24.93
N SER A 57 -4.29 -52.08 -25.29
CA SER A 57 -3.80 -52.91 -26.40
C SER A 57 -3.30 -52.13 -27.62
N LYS A 58 -2.01 -52.25 -27.94
CA LYS A 58 -1.44 -51.84 -29.23
C LYS A 58 -2.00 -52.76 -30.32
N ARG A 59 -3.15 -52.42 -30.90
CA ARG A 59 -3.48 -52.88 -32.24
C ARG A 59 -2.44 -52.24 -33.16
N ASN A 60 -1.47 -53.03 -33.64
CA ASN A 60 -0.51 -52.63 -34.66
C ASN A 60 -1.28 -52.15 -35.90
N LYS A 61 -1.65 -50.87 -35.95
CA LYS A 61 -2.03 -50.20 -37.18
C LYS A 61 -0.75 -49.93 -37.94
N VAL A 62 -0.29 -50.95 -38.66
CA VAL A 62 0.68 -50.76 -39.73
C VAL A 62 0.08 -49.68 -40.65
N PRO A 63 0.75 -48.54 -40.87
CA PRO A 63 0.24 -47.58 -41.84
C PRO A 63 0.10 -48.32 -43.17
N ALA A 64 -1.07 -48.28 -43.80
CA ALA A 64 -1.30 -48.93 -45.08
C ALA A 64 -0.16 -48.54 -46.02
N LYS A 65 0.55 -49.55 -46.55
CA LYS A 65 1.63 -49.30 -47.52
C LYS A 65 1.03 -48.48 -48.64
N ARG A 66 1.59 -47.30 -48.87
CA ARG A 66 1.18 -46.39 -49.93
C ARG A 66 1.50 -47.09 -51.25
N ASP A 67 0.47 -47.61 -51.92
CA ASP A 67 0.61 -48.23 -53.24
C ASP A 67 1.06 -47.16 -54.24
N TRP A 68 2.33 -47.22 -54.64
CA TRP A 68 2.91 -46.39 -55.71
C TRP A 68 2.42 -46.79 -57.10
N SER A 69 1.66 -47.89 -57.19
CA SER A 69 1.09 -48.47 -58.41
C SER A 69 -0.17 -47.75 -58.89
N ARG A 70 -0.74 -46.84 -58.09
CA ARG A 70 -1.87 -46.01 -58.52
C ARG A 70 -1.34 -44.86 -59.38
N PRO A 71 -1.75 -44.75 -60.66
CA PRO A 71 -1.51 -43.53 -61.41
C PRO A 71 -2.11 -42.40 -60.59
N THR A 72 -1.29 -41.43 -60.18
CA THR A 72 -1.81 -40.15 -59.76
C THR A 72 -2.58 -39.61 -60.95
N ASP A 73 -3.91 -39.73 -60.92
CA ASP A 73 -4.78 -39.04 -61.85
C ASP A 73 -4.39 -37.57 -61.79
N MET A 74 -3.67 -37.13 -62.81
CA MET A 74 -3.33 -35.73 -63.04
C MET A 74 -4.62 -35.07 -63.54
N GLU A 75 -5.61 -34.96 -62.65
CA GLU A 75 -6.70 -34.03 -62.86
C GLU A 75 -6.13 -32.62 -63.08
N PRO A 76 -6.73 -31.81 -63.95
CA PRO A 76 -6.23 -30.48 -64.27
C PRO A 76 -6.19 -29.62 -62.99
N LYS A 77 -5.00 -29.48 -62.40
CA LYS A 77 -4.70 -28.77 -61.14
C LYS A 77 -5.06 -27.27 -61.14
N GLN A 78 -5.58 -26.73 -62.24
CA GLN A 78 -5.81 -25.30 -62.42
C GLN A 78 -7.03 -24.79 -61.64
N SER A 79 -8.12 -25.56 -61.56
CA SER A 79 -9.33 -25.16 -60.81
C SER A 79 -9.19 -25.40 -59.30
N SER A 80 -8.49 -26.47 -58.90
CA SER A 80 -8.23 -26.80 -57.49
C SER A 80 -7.18 -25.89 -56.84
N GLN A 81 -6.19 -25.40 -57.59
CA GLN A 81 -5.25 -24.38 -57.11
C GLN A 81 -5.93 -23.04 -56.83
N GLN A 82 -6.86 -22.60 -57.68
CA GLN A 82 -7.64 -21.38 -57.43
C GLN A 82 -8.56 -21.52 -56.21
N GLN A 83 -9.23 -22.66 -56.04
CA GLN A 83 -10.07 -22.91 -54.87
C GLN A 83 -9.25 -23.01 -53.57
N GLN A 84 -8.07 -23.63 -53.60
CA GLN A 84 -7.17 -23.67 -52.43
C GLN A 84 -6.62 -22.29 -52.06
N GLN A 85 -6.28 -21.45 -53.04
CA GLN A 85 -5.86 -20.07 -52.80
C GLN A 85 -6.99 -19.24 -52.17
N GLN A 86 -8.23 -19.40 -52.64
CA GLN A 86 -9.39 -18.70 -52.08
C GLN A 86 -9.70 -19.13 -50.63
N GLN A 87 -9.54 -20.42 -50.32
CA GLN A 87 -9.68 -20.94 -48.95
C GLN A 87 -8.56 -20.45 -48.02
N GLN A 88 -7.32 -20.37 -48.51
CA GLN A 88 -6.20 -19.81 -47.75
C GLN A 88 -6.38 -18.31 -47.47
N GLN A 89 -6.88 -17.54 -48.44
CA GLN A 89 -7.18 -16.12 -48.27
C GLN A 89 -8.26 -15.90 -47.20
N ARG A 90 -9.37 -16.65 -47.25
CA ARG A 90 -10.42 -16.59 -46.21
C ARG A 90 -9.92 -16.95 -44.81
N SER A 91 -9.11 -18.00 -44.69
CA SER A 91 -8.50 -18.41 -43.42
C SER A 91 -7.56 -17.34 -42.85
N ARG A 92 -6.76 -16.70 -43.71
CA ARG A 92 -5.86 -15.61 -43.32
C ARG A 92 -6.62 -14.37 -42.86
N GLU A 93 -7.71 -14.05 -43.54
CA GLU A 93 -8.58 -12.92 -43.19
C GLU A 93 -9.30 -13.16 -41.85
N GLN A 94 -9.85 -14.36 -41.65
CA GLN A 94 -10.51 -14.74 -40.40
C GLN A 94 -9.53 -14.74 -39.20
N ARG A 95 -8.27 -15.13 -39.43
CA ARG A 95 -7.20 -15.03 -38.41
C ARG A 95 -6.84 -13.57 -38.11
N ARG A 96 -6.79 -12.70 -39.12
CA ARG A 96 -6.53 -11.27 -38.94
C ARG A 96 -7.64 -10.60 -38.15
N GLU A 97 -8.90 -10.94 -38.44
CA GLU A 97 -10.07 -10.41 -37.73
C GLU A 97 -10.07 -10.84 -36.26
N ARG A 98 -9.73 -12.11 -35.98
CA ARG A 98 -9.61 -12.61 -34.60
C ARG A 98 -8.49 -11.90 -33.82
N ASN A 99 -7.34 -11.66 -34.45
CA ASN A 99 -6.25 -10.92 -33.83
C ASN A 99 -6.66 -9.47 -33.54
N LYS A 100 -7.34 -8.81 -34.49
CA LYS A 100 -7.82 -7.44 -34.32
C LYS A 100 -8.77 -7.31 -33.12
N LYS A 101 -9.72 -8.24 -32.97
CA LYS A 101 -10.64 -8.29 -31.81
C LYS A 101 -9.88 -8.45 -30.49
N ARG A 102 -8.85 -9.31 -30.46
CA ARG A 102 -8.00 -9.50 -29.28
C ARG A 102 -7.22 -8.24 -28.92
N ASP A 103 -6.67 -7.55 -29.91
CA ASP A 103 -5.92 -6.30 -29.71
C ASP A 103 -6.85 -5.18 -29.20
N GLU A 104 -8.08 -5.11 -29.72
CA GLU A 104 -9.12 -4.19 -29.25
C GLU A 104 -9.53 -4.48 -27.79
N GLU A 105 -9.71 -5.74 -27.41
CA GLU A 105 -9.99 -6.15 -26.03
C GLU A 105 -8.86 -5.78 -25.06
N VAL A 106 -7.60 -5.99 -25.46
CA VAL A 106 -6.43 -5.59 -24.66
C VAL A 106 -6.36 -4.07 -24.51
N ALA A 107 -6.63 -3.32 -25.58
CA ALA A 107 -6.65 -1.86 -25.53
C ALA A 107 -7.75 -1.32 -24.59
N LEU A 108 -8.94 -1.93 -24.61
CA LEU A 108 -10.02 -1.59 -23.69
C LEU A 108 -9.64 -1.87 -22.23
N PHE A 109 -9.00 -3.00 -21.97
CA PHE A 109 -8.53 -3.37 -20.63
C PHE A 109 -7.47 -2.40 -20.11
N MET A 110 -6.48 -2.04 -20.94
CA MET A 110 -5.46 -1.05 -20.58
C MET A 110 -6.07 0.32 -20.28
N LYS A 111 -7.01 0.78 -21.12
CA LYS A 111 -7.73 2.04 -20.90
C LYS A 111 -8.52 2.06 -19.59
N GLN A 112 -9.13 0.94 -19.21
CA GLN A 112 -9.80 0.81 -17.92
C GLN A 112 -8.82 0.89 -16.75
N GLN A 113 -7.69 0.19 -16.83
CA GLN A 113 -6.64 0.26 -15.80
C GLN A 113 -6.06 1.67 -15.67
N GLU A 114 -5.80 2.36 -16.78
CA GLU A 114 -5.31 3.74 -16.75
C GLU A 114 -6.34 4.68 -16.10
N ALA A 115 -7.61 4.53 -16.43
CA ALA A 115 -8.69 5.32 -15.83
C ALA A 115 -8.81 5.03 -14.32
N GLU A 116 -8.69 3.77 -13.88
CA GLU A 116 -8.67 3.42 -12.46
C GLU A 116 -7.45 4.01 -11.75
N MET A 117 -6.25 3.88 -12.34
CA MET A 117 -5.02 4.46 -11.80
C MET A 117 -5.12 5.98 -11.70
N GLN A 118 -5.72 6.66 -12.68
CA GLN A 118 -5.97 8.10 -12.63
C GLN A 118 -7.00 8.47 -11.55
N LYS A 119 -8.06 7.68 -11.37
CA LYS A 119 -9.04 7.86 -10.29
C LYS A 119 -8.40 7.66 -8.91
N LEU A 120 -7.50 6.68 -8.76
CA LEU A 120 -6.77 6.46 -7.52
C LEU A 120 -5.82 7.62 -7.22
N LYS A 121 -5.04 8.08 -8.22
CA LYS A 121 -4.14 9.23 -8.09
C LYS A 121 -4.89 10.52 -7.75
N SER A 122 -6.03 10.78 -8.39
CA SER A 122 -6.84 11.97 -8.10
C SER A 122 -7.48 11.90 -6.71
N LYS A 123 -7.99 10.74 -6.29
CA LYS A 123 -8.48 10.54 -4.91
C LYS A 123 -7.38 10.73 -3.86
N GLN A 124 -6.16 10.25 -4.11
CA GLN A 124 -5.03 10.48 -3.21
C GLN A 124 -4.63 11.96 -3.14
N LYS A 125 -4.61 12.66 -4.27
CA LYS A 125 -4.34 14.10 -4.31
C LYS A 125 -5.42 14.92 -3.60
N ALA A 126 -6.69 14.56 -3.74
CA ALA A 126 -7.79 15.22 -3.05
C ALA A 126 -7.69 15.05 -1.53
N LYS A 127 -7.39 13.83 -1.05
CA LYS A 127 -7.16 13.57 0.39
C LYS A 127 -5.98 14.36 0.94
N ALA A 128 -4.87 14.41 0.21
CA ALA A 128 -3.70 15.20 0.61
C ALA A 128 -3.96 16.73 0.60
N GLN A 129 -4.95 17.20 -0.15
CA GLN A 129 -5.39 18.60 -0.12
C GLN A 129 -6.36 18.87 1.05
N GLU A 130 -7.25 17.94 1.36
CA GLU A 130 -8.20 18.04 2.48
C GLU A 130 -7.51 17.91 3.85
N GLU A 131 -6.36 17.22 3.91
CA GLU A 131 -5.50 17.13 5.08
C GLU A 131 -4.64 18.37 5.32
N LYS A 132 -4.59 19.33 4.38
CA LYS A 132 -4.02 20.67 4.63
C LYS A 132 -5.00 21.56 5.39
N GLN A 133 -5.65 21.01 6.42
CA GLN A 133 -6.30 21.83 7.41
C GLN A 133 -5.20 22.51 8.20
N VAL A 134 -5.23 23.85 8.24
CA VAL A 134 -4.32 24.66 9.04
C VAL A 134 -4.44 24.16 10.48
N GLN A 135 -3.36 23.60 11.02
CA GLN A 135 -3.34 23.08 12.37
C GLN A 135 -3.18 24.25 13.34
N ASP A 136 -4.10 24.35 14.31
CA ASP A 136 -3.99 25.31 15.41
C ASP A 136 -2.91 24.85 16.40
N VAL A 137 -2.00 25.76 16.76
CA VAL A 137 -0.86 25.47 17.64
C VAL A 137 -0.75 26.50 18.74
N TYR A 138 -0.60 26.04 19.98
CA TYR A 138 -0.46 26.90 21.16
C TYR A 138 1.01 27.16 21.48
N ILE A 139 1.43 28.42 21.48
CA ILE A 139 2.83 28.83 21.68
C ILE A 139 2.96 29.62 22.99
N PRO A 140 4.00 29.37 23.81
CA PRO A 140 4.25 30.16 25.02
C PRO A 140 4.97 31.48 24.69
N HIS A 141 5.08 32.38 25.67
CA HIS A 141 5.73 33.68 25.47
C HIS A 141 7.22 33.59 25.09
N VAL A 142 7.93 32.61 25.64
CA VAL A 142 9.35 32.38 25.34
C VAL A 142 9.61 30.87 25.26
N ILE A 143 10.28 30.43 24.20
CA ILE A 143 10.60 29.00 23.97
C ILE A 143 11.93 28.86 23.24
N ASN A 144 12.69 27.78 23.48
CA ASN A 144 13.88 27.52 22.68
C ASN A 144 13.53 26.87 21.33
N ALA A 145 14.39 27.03 20.32
CA ALA A 145 14.15 26.47 18.98
C ALA A 145 13.97 24.93 18.99
N ALA A 146 14.72 24.22 19.85
CA ALA A 146 14.60 22.77 20.01
C ALA A 146 13.24 22.31 20.55
N ASN A 147 12.62 23.05 21.49
CA ASN A 147 11.29 22.71 22.00
C ASN A 147 10.20 23.23 21.04
N LEU A 148 10.42 24.35 20.36
CA LEU A 148 9.51 24.83 19.31
C LEU A 148 9.35 23.76 18.22
N SER A 149 10.44 23.12 17.78
CA SER A 149 10.35 22.07 16.75
C SER A 149 9.53 20.87 17.23
N ARG A 150 9.65 20.50 18.51
CA ARG A 150 8.87 19.42 19.12
C ARG A 150 7.39 19.79 19.24
N LEU A 151 7.10 21.03 19.63
CA LEU A 151 5.76 21.57 19.77
C LEU A 151 5.03 21.58 18.42
N LEU A 152 5.73 22.00 17.36
CA LEU A 152 5.21 22.04 15.99
C LEU A 152 5.23 20.66 15.28
N GLY A 153 5.84 19.63 15.88
CA GLY A 153 5.96 18.30 15.26
C GLY A 153 6.88 18.23 14.03
N VAL A 154 7.73 19.25 13.82
CA VAL A 154 8.68 19.32 12.70
C VAL A 154 10.10 18.95 13.13
N ARG A 155 10.91 18.49 12.16
CA ARG A 155 12.32 18.22 12.42
C ARG A 155 13.07 19.53 12.69
N LEU A 156 13.98 19.50 13.67
CA LEU A 156 14.77 20.66 14.05
C LEU A 156 15.55 21.26 12.86
N GLU A 157 16.13 20.42 12.01
CA GLU A 157 16.82 20.86 10.78
C GLU A 157 15.92 21.65 9.84
N HIS A 158 14.64 21.28 9.74
CA HIS A 158 13.69 21.99 8.89
C HIS A 158 13.34 23.36 9.50
N LEU A 159 13.17 23.41 10.82
CA LEU A 159 12.91 24.64 11.56
C LEU A 159 14.09 25.63 11.44
N ILE A 160 15.33 25.14 11.56
CA ILE A 160 16.55 25.93 11.36
C ILE A 160 16.58 26.53 9.95
N ARG A 161 16.23 25.76 8.91
CA ARG A 161 16.13 26.29 7.54
C ARG A 161 15.06 27.37 7.41
N THR A 162 13.88 27.18 8.01
CA THR A 162 12.85 28.23 7.99
C THR A 162 13.31 29.49 8.74
N MET A 163 14.12 29.36 9.80
CA MET A 163 14.71 30.52 10.48
C MET A 163 15.74 31.26 9.59
N GLU A 164 16.52 30.52 8.80
CA GLU A 164 17.43 31.10 7.79
C GLU A 164 16.66 31.83 6.68
N GLU A 165 15.56 31.24 6.20
CA GLU A 165 14.69 31.85 5.18
C GLU A 165 14.03 33.15 5.65
N LEU A 166 13.74 33.25 6.95
CA LEU A 166 13.16 34.42 7.59
C LEU A 166 14.22 35.45 8.03
N GLU A 167 15.50 35.22 7.68
CA GLU A 167 16.64 36.07 8.04
C GLU A 167 16.72 36.34 9.55
N MET A 168 16.34 35.37 10.38
CA MET A 168 16.43 35.49 11.82
C MET A 168 17.89 35.38 12.26
N ASP A 169 18.28 36.22 13.21
CA ASP A 169 19.64 36.16 13.76
C ASP A 169 19.94 34.78 14.37
N ASN A 170 21.22 34.39 14.46
CA ASN A 170 21.70 33.27 15.29
C ASN A 170 20.86 31.96 15.19
N VAL A 171 21.11 31.16 14.17
CA VAL A 171 20.40 29.90 13.91
C VAL A 171 20.93 28.74 14.76
N SER A 172 20.71 28.86 16.07
CA SER A 172 21.15 27.86 17.07
C SER A 172 19.96 27.16 17.71
N HIS A 173 20.14 25.87 18.03
CA HIS A 173 19.08 25.05 18.63
C HIS A 173 18.65 25.50 20.04
N ASP A 174 19.58 26.11 20.80
CA ASP A 174 19.35 26.60 22.16
C ASP A 174 18.93 28.08 22.20
N ARG A 175 18.75 28.73 21.04
CA ARG A 175 18.26 30.12 21.00
C ARG A 175 16.86 30.19 21.59
N MET A 176 16.67 31.17 22.48
CA MET A 176 15.36 31.55 23.01
C MET A 176 14.65 32.44 21.99
N LEU A 177 13.45 32.05 21.62
CA LEU A 177 12.57 32.72 20.68
C LEU A 177 11.41 33.36 21.45
N SER A 178 11.06 34.58 21.05
CA SER A 178 9.86 35.26 21.52
C SER A 178 8.60 34.64 20.90
N ALA A 179 7.42 34.93 21.49
CA ALA A 179 6.13 34.55 20.93
C ALA A 179 5.95 35.05 19.49
N ASP A 180 6.38 36.29 19.21
CA ASP A 180 6.23 36.90 17.89
C ASP A 180 7.08 36.17 16.83
N GLU A 181 8.34 35.90 17.16
CA GLU A 181 9.26 35.13 16.32
C GLU A 181 8.75 33.71 16.06
N SER A 182 8.29 33.04 17.11
CA SER A 182 7.75 31.68 17.03
C SER A 182 6.46 31.62 16.21
N SER A 183 5.62 32.64 16.32
CA SER A 183 4.39 32.78 15.53
C SER A 183 4.70 32.97 14.05
N LEU A 184 5.74 33.76 13.74
CA LEU A 184 6.17 33.98 12.36
C LEU A 184 6.69 32.69 11.71
N ILE A 185 7.44 31.87 12.45
CA ILE A 185 7.87 30.53 12.01
C ILE A 185 6.65 29.60 11.82
N ALA A 186 5.68 29.61 12.74
CA ALA A 186 4.49 28.77 12.63
C ALA A 186 3.64 29.11 11.39
N MET A 187 3.47 30.40 11.09
CA MET A 187 2.77 30.86 9.89
C MET A 187 3.48 30.45 8.60
N GLN A 188 4.82 30.44 8.57
CA GLN A 188 5.61 29.99 7.43
C GLN A 188 5.39 28.49 7.12
N LEU A 189 5.02 27.70 8.14
CA LEU A 189 4.73 26.28 8.02
C LEU A 189 3.23 25.98 7.84
N ASP A 190 2.43 26.97 7.45
CA ASP A 190 0.97 26.87 7.25
C ASP A 190 0.20 26.44 8.53
N MET A 191 0.68 26.83 9.72
CA MET A 191 0.00 26.62 11.00
C MET A 191 -0.54 27.93 11.58
N ASN A 192 -1.59 27.84 12.40
CA ASN A 192 -2.20 28.99 13.05
C ASN A 192 -1.72 29.13 14.51
N PRO A 193 -0.88 30.12 14.84
CA PRO A 193 -0.36 30.30 16.18
C PRO A 193 -1.37 30.97 17.12
N ILE A 194 -1.56 30.40 18.31
CA ILE A 194 -2.33 30.97 19.40
C ILE A 194 -1.40 31.12 20.60
N VAL A 195 -1.16 32.36 21.04
CA VAL A 195 -0.26 32.63 22.17
C VAL A 195 -1.01 32.39 23.47
N ASP A 196 -0.76 31.25 24.12
CA ASP A 196 -1.31 30.90 25.44
C ASP A 196 -0.33 30.00 26.20
N GLU A 197 0.19 30.48 27.33
CA GLU A 197 1.13 29.73 28.18
C GLU A 197 0.50 28.50 28.83
N ARG A 198 -0.82 28.52 29.10
CA ARG A 198 -1.49 27.44 29.83
C ARG A 198 -1.74 26.24 28.94
N GLN A 199 -2.04 26.48 27.67
CA GLN A 199 -2.36 25.45 26.69
C GLN A 199 -1.12 24.97 25.92
N ALA A 200 -0.06 25.78 25.84
CA ALA A 200 1.20 25.40 25.21
C ALA A 200 1.94 24.25 25.94
N LEU A 201 1.70 24.09 27.24
CA LEU A 201 2.30 23.05 28.05
C LEU A 201 1.35 21.87 28.17
N ASP A 202 1.49 20.89 27.28
CA ASP A 202 0.82 19.58 27.43
C ASP A 202 1.47 18.80 28.57
N LEU A 203 1.13 19.20 29.80
CA LEU A 203 1.64 18.65 31.06
C LEU A 203 1.02 17.29 31.40
N TYR A 204 0.03 16.84 30.64
CA TYR A 204 -0.70 15.61 30.97
C TYR A 204 -0.33 14.49 30.00
N PRO A 205 0.23 13.38 30.49
CA PRO A 205 0.36 12.20 29.65
C PRO A 205 -1.04 11.80 29.18
N ARG A 206 -1.21 11.63 27.87
CA ARG A 206 -2.43 11.12 27.27
C ARG A 206 -2.82 9.84 28.01
N GLN A 207 -3.92 9.90 28.75
CA GLN A 207 -4.38 8.78 29.55
C GLN A 207 -4.62 7.60 28.58
N VAL A 208 -3.88 6.51 28.80
CA VAL A 208 -4.06 5.28 28.04
C VAL A 208 -5.22 4.54 28.69
N GLU A 209 -6.42 4.64 28.11
CA GLU A 209 -7.54 3.76 28.44
C GLU A 209 -7.33 2.35 27.86
#